data_AF-Q02BS7-F1
#
_entry.id   AF-Q02BS7-F1
#
_cell.length_a   1.000
_cell.length_b   1.000
_cell.length_c   1.000
_cell.angle_alpha   90.00
_cell.angle_beta   90.00
_cell.angle_gamma   90.00
#
_symmetry.space_group_name_H-M   'P 1'
#
loop_
_entity.id
_entity.type
_entity.pdbx_description
1 polymer ?
#
loop_
_entity_poly.entity_id
_entity_poly.type
_entity_poly.pdbx_seq_one_letter_code
_entity_poly.pdbx_strand_id
1 'polypeptide(L)'
;MKIIKAGLAALLVPGLVCLSMAEDRPAVEKSAEPGPLVHATPKVTSRDAASSGNSEVFENLVIAAGKTITLNSALDYSASDSVAVSVLCIICSTAATSLGNSGLVLQARWTVADAGDYVTTENRPATTFPYSDAGGAVFNVFGPQFRLVLQNKGTQTIALQQVTIFHRSK
;
A
#
# COMPACT_ATOMS: atom_id res chain seq x y z
N MET A 1 -15.45 -18.75 -49.13
CA MET A 1 -14.39 -17.86 -49.66
C MET A 1 -15.03 -16.69 -50.40
N LYS A 2 -15.09 -15.50 -49.77
CA LYS A 2 -14.86 -14.18 -50.39
C LYS A 2 -14.91 -13.11 -49.29
N ILE A 3 -13.92 -12.23 -49.37
CA ILE A 3 -13.45 -11.26 -48.38
C ILE A 3 -13.86 -9.86 -48.86
N ILE A 4 -14.31 -9.03 -47.90
CA ILE A 4 -14.24 -7.55 -47.76
C ILE A 4 -14.60 -6.68 -48.98
N LYS A 5 -15.48 -5.68 -48.74
CA LYS A 5 -15.19 -4.28 -49.10
C LYS A 5 -15.94 -3.30 -48.20
N ALA A 6 -15.16 -2.46 -47.51
CA ALA A 6 -15.59 -1.31 -46.76
C ALA A 6 -16.11 -0.22 -47.71
N GLY A 7 -17.15 0.52 -47.28
CA GLY A 7 -17.67 1.70 -47.96
C GLY A 7 -17.72 2.87 -46.98
N LEU A 8 -16.80 3.81 -47.17
CA LEU A 8 -16.74 5.11 -46.50
C LEU A 8 -17.73 6.06 -47.20
N ALA A 9 -18.63 6.69 -46.46
CA ALA A 9 -19.44 7.80 -46.95
C ALA A 9 -19.49 8.89 -45.88
N ALA A 10 -18.71 9.95 -46.11
CA ALA A 10 -18.89 11.25 -45.49
C ALA A 10 -19.63 12.13 -46.50
N LEU A 11 -20.56 12.98 -46.05
CA LEU A 11 -20.70 14.39 -46.47
C LEU A 11 -21.93 15.07 -45.80
N LEU A 12 -21.57 16.15 -45.08
CA LEU A 12 -22.21 17.47 -44.98
C LEU A 12 -23.56 17.74 -44.28
N VAL A 13 -23.45 18.79 -43.45
CA VAL A 13 -24.39 19.51 -42.59
C VAL A 13 -25.30 20.45 -43.41
N PRO A 14 -26.49 20.80 -42.90
CA PRO A 14 -26.73 22.23 -42.65
C PRO A 14 -27.38 22.48 -41.26
N GLY A 15 -27.08 23.65 -40.72
CA GLY A 15 -27.51 24.07 -39.39
C GLY A 15 -28.98 24.45 -39.30
N LEU A 16 -29.51 24.36 -38.10
CA LEU A 16 -30.71 25.08 -37.69
C LEU A 16 -30.39 25.84 -36.40
N VAL A 17 -30.40 27.16 -36.51
CA VAL A 17 -30.33 28.12 -35.41
C VAL A 17 -31.70 28.11 -34.73
N CYS A 18 -31.79 27.65 -33.49
CA CYS A 18 -32.90 27.99 -32.61
C CYS A 18 -32.44 29.06 -31.62
N LEU A 19 -32.73 30.31 -31.95
CA LEU A 19 -32.92 31.41 -31.00
C LEU A 19 -34.22 31.14 -30.22
N SER A 20 -34.16 31.09 -28.90
CA SER A 20 -35.33 31.46 -28.07
C SER A 20 -34.90 31.84 -26.66
N MET A 21 -35.03 33.13 -26.40
CA MET A 21 -35.42 33.82 -25.16
C MET A 21 -34.60 33.56 -23.89
N ALA A 22 -33.80 34.57 -23.59
CA ALA A 22 -33.22 34.85 -22.28
C ALA A 22 -34.34 34.99 -21.22
N GLU A 23 -34.29 34.15 -20.20
CA GLU A 23 -34.92 34.41 -18.91
C GLU A 23 -33.81 34.91 -17.97
N ASP A 24 -33.92 36.18 -17.59
CA ASP A 24 -33.04 36.92 -16.72
C ASP A 24 -32.93 36.22 -15.35
N ARG A 25 -31.74 35.68 -15.04
CA ARG A 25 -31.41 35.20 -13.69
C ARG A 25 -30.31 36.10 -13.13
N PRO A 26 -30.51 36.73 -11.98
CA PRO A 26 -29.55 37.67 -11.43
C PRO A 26 -28.22 36.96 -11.15
N ALA A 27 -27.14 37.60 -11.59
CA ALA A 27 -25.78 37.17 -11.36
C ALA A 27 -25.49 37.04 -9.86
N VAL A 28 -25.26 35.81 -9.40
CA VAL A 28 -24.48 35.57 -8.18
C VAL A 28 -23.04 35.38 -8.63
N GLU A 29 -22.32 36.49 -8.67
CA GLU A 29 -20.87 36.53 -8.75
C GLU A 29 -20.30 35.95 -7.44
N LYS A 30 -20.19 34.62 -7.35
CA LYS A 30 -19.39 33.99 -6.29
C LYS A 30 -17.96 33.87 -6.80
N SER A 31 -17.21 34.93 -6.52
CA SER A 31 -15.75 34.97 -6.52
C SER A 31 -15.17 33.61 -6.14
N ALA A 32 -14.37 33.04 -7.04
CA ALA A 32 -13.57 31.86 -6.77
C ALA A 32 -12.44 32.25 -5.80
N GLU A 33 -12.76 32.27 -4.51
CA GLU A 33 -11.76 32.24 -3.45
C GLU A 33 -11.02 30.90 -3.53
N PRO A 34 -9.67 30.87 -3.53
CA PRO A 34 -8.95 29.62 -3.36
C PRO A 34 -9.26 29.13 -1.95
N GLY A 35 -10.03 28.05 -1.85
CA GLY A 35 -10.36 27.40 -0.59
C GLY A 35 -9.07 27.11 0.20
N PRO A 36 -9.11 27.20 1.55
CA PRO A 36 -7.92 27.07 2.36
C PRO A 36 -7.28 25.71 2.11
N LEU A 37 -5.98 25.72 1.80
CA LEU A 37 -5.11 24.55 1.89
C LEU A 37 -5.35 23.94 3.27
N VAL A 38 -6.05 22.80 3.31
CA VAL A 38 -6.20 22.02 4.54
C VAL A 38 -4.79 21.56 4.91
N HIS A 39 -4.16 22.29 5.82
CA HIS A 39 -3.04 21.78 6.58
C HIS A 39 -3.56 20.56 7.33
N ALA A 40 -3.26 19.36 6.82
CA ALA A 40 -3.39 18.14 7.59
C ALA A 40 -2.49 18.31 8.82
N THR A 41 -3.10 18.57 9.97
CA THR A 41 -2.39 18.60 11.23
C THR A 41 -1.79 17.21 11.46
N PRO A 42 -0.48 17.08 11.72
CA PRO A 42 0.12 15.79 11.97
C PRO A 42 -0.59 15.13 13.15
N LYS A 43 -1.06 13.90 12.95
CA LYS A 43 -1.64 13.10 14.03
C LYS A 43 -0.53 12.83 15.04
N VAL A 44 -0.70 13.34 16.26
CA VAL A 44 0.19 13.02 17.38
C VAL A 44 0.16 11.51 17.58
N THR A 45 1.26 10.84 17.22
CA THR A 45 1.50 9.44 17.51
C THR A 45 1.92 9.37 18.99
N SER A 46 0.96 9.03 19.86
CA SER A 46 1.26 8.61 21.23
C SER A 46 2.30 7.49 21.17
N ARG A 47 3.47 7.72 21.77
CA ARG A 47 4.49 6.68 21.96
C ARG A 47 4.03 5.82 23.13
N ASP A 48 3.26 4.78 22.85
CA ASP A 48 3.04 3.73 23.84
C ASP A 48 4.39 3.09 24.17
N ALA A 49 4.62 2.78 25.45
CA ALA A 49 5.87 2.22 25.94
C ALA A 49 6.20 0.92 25.19
N ALA A 50 7.43 0.83 24.67
CA ALA A 50 7.85 -0.30 23.87
C ALA A 50 7.94 -1.59 24.70
N SER A 51 7.48 -2.71 24.14
CA SER A 51 7.60 -4.05 24.72
C SER A 51 9.08 -4.50 24.70
N SER A 52 9.56 -5.12 25.78
CA SER A 52 10.94 -5.60 25.94
C SER A 52 11.18 -7.03 25.42
N GLY A 53 10.22 -7.60 24.68
CA GLY A 53 10.40 -8.90 24.01
C GLY A 53 11.41 -8.83 22.87
N ASN A 54 11.90 -9.99 22.39
CA ASN A 54 12.79 -10.06 21.23
C ASN A 54 12.05 -10.32 19.91
N SER A 55 10.74 -10.57 19.97
CA SER A 55 9.91 -10.81 18.82
C SER A 55 8.43 -10.52 19.10
N GLU A 56 7.69 -10.31 18.00
CA GLU A 56 6.24 -10.16 17.96
C GLU A 56 5.67 -11.05 16.87
N VAL A 57 4.49 -11.60 17.13
CA VAL A 57 3.79 -12.51 16.21
C VAL A 57 2.42 -11.94 15.89
N PHE A 58 2.11 -11.86 14.60
CA PHE A 58 0.82 -11.46 14.05
C PHE A 58 0.22 -12.64 13.30
N GLU A 59 -0.95 -13.11 13.71
CA GLU A 59 -1.55 -14.33 13.18
C GLU A 59 -2.79 -14.05 12.33
N ASN A 60 -3.13 -15.01 11.45
CA ASN A 60 -4.39 -15.05 10.69
C ASN A 60 -4.65 -13.76 9.88
N LEU A 61 -3.63 -13.28 9.17
CA LEU A 61 -3.70 -12.06 8.38
C LEU A 61 -4.24 -12.36 6.97
N VAL A 62 -5.26 -11.61 6.55
CA VAL A 62 -5.82 -11.71 5.19
C VAL A 62 -5.63 -10.39 4.46
N ILE A 63 -4.99 -10.45 3.30
CA ILE A 63 -4.70 -9.30 2.45
C ILE A 63 -5.40 -9.50 1.12
N ALA A 64 -6.54 -8.84 0.93
CA ALA A 64 -7.26 -8.85 -0.33
C ALA A 64 -6.40 -8.28 -1.48
N ALA A 65 -6.69 -8.67 -2.72
CA ALA A 65 -5.98 -8.20 -3.91
C ALA A 65 -5.97 -6.67 -4.01
N GLY A 66 -4.80 -6.09 -4.31
CA GLY A 66 -4.60 -4.64 -4.37
C GLY A 66 -4.70 -3.91 -3.02
N LYS A 67 -4.85 -4.62 -1.90
CA LYS A 67 -4.95 -4.04 -0.56
C LYS A 67 -3.63 -4.13 0.19
N THR A 68 -3.59 -3.40 1.29
CA THR A 68 -2.43 -3.29 2.16
C THR A 68 -2.90 -3.44 3.60
N ILE A 69 -2.13 -4.16 4.41
CA ILE A 69 -2.29 -4.18 5.87
C ILE A 69 -1.05 -3.60 6.52
N THR A 70 -1.22 -2.97 7.68
CA THR A 70 -0.14 -2.33 8.43
C THR A 70 -0.01 -2.99 9.78
N LEU A 71 1.20 -3.44 10.10
CA LEU A 71 1.58 -4.00 11.39
C LEU A 71 2.53 -3.00 12.06
N ASN A 72 2.12 -2.46 13.20
CA ASN A 72 2.97 -1.61 14.01
C ASN A 72 3.66 -2.51 15.04
N SER A 73 4.99 -2.50 15.04
CA SER A 73 5.75 -3.19 16.06
C SER A 73 5.72 -2.36 17.35
N ALA A 74 5.45 -3.00 18.48
CA ALA A 74 5.57 -2.36 19.79
C ALA A 74 6.99 -2.44 20.35
N LEU A 75 7.94 -3.02 19.60
CA LEU A 75 9.32 -3.17 20.03
C LEU A 75 10.15 -1.89 19.82
N ASP A 76 11.17 -1.68 20.65
CA ASP A 76 12.17 -0.62 20.46
C ASP A 76 13.40 -1.16 19.74
N TYR A 77 13.72 -0.56 18.61
CA TYR A 77 14.85 -0.93 17.75
C TYR A 77 16.06 0.00 17.89
N SER A 78 16.05 0.92 18.85
CA SER A 78 17.15 1.89 19.06
C SER A 78 18.53 1.25 19.25
N ALA A 79 18.59 0.01 19.72
CA ALA A 79 19.82 -0.76 19.94
C ALA A 79 19.99 -1.94 18.96
N SER A 80 19.17 -2.01 17.90
CA SER A 80 19.24 -3.08 16.89
C SER A 80 19.90 -2.57 15.61
N ASP A 81 20.68 -3.43 14.95
CA ASP A 81 21.23 -3.12 13.62
C ASP A 81 20.22 -3.43 12.51
N SER A 82 19.37 -4.43 12.76
CA SER A 82 18.42 -4.92 11.76
C SER A 82 17.14 -5.47 12.38
N VAL A 83 16.09 -5.51 11.55
CA VAL A 83 14.84 -6.20 11.83
C VAL A 83 14.68 -7.33 10.86
N ALA A 84 14.40 -8.51 11.37
CA ALA A 84 14.07 -9.64 10.52
C ALA A 84 12.57 -9.93 10.62
N VAL A 85 11.98 -10.22 9.48
CA VAL A 85 10.56 -10.52 9.33
C VAL A 85 10.46 -11.88 8.67
N SER A 86 9.75 -12.81 9.29
CA SER A 86 9.36 -14.08 8.67
C SER A 86 7.87 -14.12 8.40
N VAL A 87 7.50 -14.81 7.33
CA VAL A 87 6.12 -14.97 6.85
C VAL A 87 5.85 -16.45 6.63
N LEU A 88 4.68 -16.90 7.07
CA LEU A 88 4.13 -18.22 6.79
C LEU A 88 2.72 -18.07 6.21
N CYS A 89 2.46 -18.73 5.09
CA CYS A 89 1.19 -18.67 4.37
C CYS A 89 0.36 -19.94 4.54
N ILE A 90 -0.96 -19.79 4.72
CA ILE A 90 -1.89 -20.91 4.89
C ILE A 90 -2.24 -21.54 3.54
N ILE A 91 -2.47 -20.72 2.51
CA ILE A 91 -3.08 -21.14 1.23
C ILE A 91 -2.06 -21.23 0.06
N CYS A 92 -0.77 -21.11 0.35
CA CYS A 92 0.30 -21.02 -0.65
C CYS A 92 0.87 -22.40 -1.04
N SER A 93 0.01 -23.39 -1.28
CA SER A 93 0.40 -24.78 -1.56
C SER A 93 0.62 -25.10 -3.05
N THR A 94 0.35 -24.15 -3.95
CA THR A 94 0.48 -24.36 -5.40
C THR A 94 1.36 -23.28 -6.02
N ALA A 95 1.88 -23.51 -7.23
CA ALA A 95 2.63 -22.48 -7.95
C ALA A 95 1.82 -21.20 -8.19
N ALA A 96 0.50 -21.30 -8.41
CA ALA A 96 -0.36 -20.14 -8.64
C ALA A 96 -0.66 -19.34 -7.35
N THR A 97 -0.63 -20.00 -6.19
CA THR A 97 -0.89 -19.37 -4.89
C THR A 97 0.37 -19.14 -4.07
N SER A 98 1.55 -19.49 -4.60
CA SER A 98 2.82 -19.33 -3.89
C SER A 98 3.11 -17.87 -3.56
N LEU A 99 3.80 -17.63 -2.44
CA LEU A 99 4.26 -16.30 -2.05
C LEU A 99 5.08 -15.64 -3.15
N GLY A 100 5.93 -16.42 -3.83
CA GLY A 100 6.75 -15.94 -4.95
C GLY A 100 5.94 -15.37 -6.12
N ASN A 101 4.71 -15.87 -6.35
CA ASN A 101 3.84 -15.40 -7.43
C ASN A 101 2.66 -14.55 -6.94
N SER A 102 2.48 -14.42 -5.62
CA SER A 102 1.33 -13.74 -5.01
C SER A 102 1.29 -12.23 -5.21
N GLY A 103 2.43 -11.60 -5.54
CA GLY A 103 2.57 -10.14 -5.53
C GLY A 103 2.72 -9.54 -4.13
N LEU A 104 3.00 -10.36 -3.09
CA LEU A 104 3.31 -9.88 -1.75
C LEU A 104 4.59 -9.03 -1.75
N VAL A 105 4.50 -7.85 -1.16
CA VAL A 105 5.66 -6.97 -0.88
C VAL A 105 5.66 -6.60 0.59
N LEU A 106 6.78 -6.84 1.25
CA LEU A 106 7.06 -6.40 2.61
C LEU A 106 7.71 -5.02 2.53
N GLN A 107 7.04 -4.00 3.01
CA GLN A 107 7.53 -2.62 3.02
C GLN A 107 7.87 -2.19 4.46
N ALA A 108 9.15 -1.89 4.68
CA ALA A 108 9.64 -1.37 5.95
C ALA A 108 9.44 0.14 6.05
N ARG A 109 8.87 0.57 7.17
CA ARG A 109 8.75 1.98 7.52
C ARG A 109 9.28 2.24 8.92
N TRP A 110 9.85 3.42 9.09
CA TRP A 110 10.47 3.86 10.33
C TRP A 110 9.94 5.23 10.73
N THR A 111 9.80 5.47 12.03
CA THR A 111 9.63 6.83 12.52
C THR A 111 10.87 7.65 12.25
N VAL A 112 10.70 8.84 11.69
CA VAL A 112 11.78 9.81 11.59
C VAL A 112 11.94 10.49 12.94
N ALA A 113 13.18 10.78 13.35
CA ALA A 113 13.40 11.68 14.46
C ALA A 113 12.70 13.02 14.14
N ASP A 114 11.99 13.57 15.13
CA ASP A 114 11.34 14.90 15.06
C ASP A 114 10.16 15.06 14.08
N ALA A 115 9.81 14.04 13.28
CA ALA A 115 8.55 14.00 12.54
C ALA A 115 7.66 12.90 13.12
N GLY A 116 6.40 13.20 13.44
CA GLY A 116 5.41 12.22 13.94
C GLY A 116 4.99 11.14 12.93
N ASP A 117 5.75 11.00 11.83
CA ASP A 117 5.40 10.26 10.62
C ASP A 117 6.35 9.08 10.36
N TYR A 118 5.83 8.10 9.61
CA TYR A 118 6.57 6.90 9.19
C TYR A 118 7.01 7.03 7.73
N VAL A 119 8.32 6.96 7.48
CA VAL A 119 8.90 7.01 6.14
C VAL A 119 9.20 5.61 5.62
N THR A 120 8.91 5.37 4.35
CA THR A 120 9.28 4.12 3.66
C THR A 120 10.76 4.13 3.34
N THR A 121 11.47 3.07 3.72
CA THR A 121 12.92 2.95 3.53
C THR A 121 13.27 1.81 2.58
N GLU A 122 12.63 0.66 2.75
CA GLU A 122 12.93 -0.55 1.99
C GLU A 122 11.66 -1.29 1.58
N ASN A 123 11.70 -1.94 0.41
CA ASN A 123 10.67 -2.86 -0.07
C ASN A 123 11.32 -4.20 -0.42
N ARG A 124 10.75 -5.31 0.04
CA ARG A 124 11.23 -6.66 -0.22
C ARG A 124 10.08 -7.50 -0.81
N PRO A 125 10.10 -7.76 -2.13
CA PRO A 125 9.09 -8.60 -2.75
C PRO A 125 9.28 -10.06 -2.32
N ALA A 126 8.19 -10.80 -2.15
CA ALA A 126 8.24 -12.21 -1.77
C ALA A 126 8.74 -13.13 -2.91
N THR A 127 8.98 -12.58 -4.11
CA THR A 127 9.60 -13.30 -5.25
C THR A 127 10.98 -13.86 -4.91
N THR A 128 11.65 -13.31 -3.89
CA THR A 128 12.97 -13.77 -3.44
C THR A 128 12.90 -14.78 -2.29
N PHE A 129 11.70 -15.22 -1.88
CA PHE A 129 11.57 -16.17 -0.77
C PHE A 129 12.01 -17.57 -1.18
N PRO A 130 12.72 -18.30 -0.30
CA PRO A 130 13.27 -19.61 -0.63
C PRO A 130 12.19 -20.70 -0.71
N TYR A 131 11.05 -20.54 -0.04
CA TYR A 131 9.95 -21.50 -0.04
C TYR A 131 8.69 -20.89 -0.66
N SER A 132 7.84 -21.75 -1.22
CA SER A 132 6.59 -21.31 -1.87
C SER A 132 5.56 -20.76 -0.88
N ASP A 133 5.61 -21.20 0.37
CA ASP A 133 4.65 -20.90 1.43
C ASP A 133 5.26 -20.16 2.62
N ALA A 134 6.59 -20.06 2.68
CA ALA A 134 7.30 -19.42 3.77
C ALA A 134 8.52 -18.63 3.28
N GLY A 135 8.93 -17.66 4.08
CA GLY A 135 10.14 -16.90 3.81
C GLY A 135 10.27 -15.72 4.73
N GLY A 136 11.03 -14.73 4.29
CA GLY A 136 11.26 -13.56 5.09
C GLY A 136 12.23 -12.58 4.45
N ALA A 137 12.44 -11.48 5.14
CA ALA A 137 13.38 -10.45 4.76
C ALA A 137 14.05 -9.85 5.99
N VAL A 138 15.24 -9.31 5.78
CA VAL A 138 15.95 -8.50 6.77
C VAL A 138 15.95 -7.06 6.27
N PHE A 139 15.67 -6.13 7.18
CA PHE A 139 15.62 -4.69 6.96
C PHE A 139 16.64 -4.02 7.87
N ASN A 140 17.27 -2.95 7.40
CA ASN A 140 18.13 -2.14 8.25
C ASN A 140 17.26 -1.27 9.17
N VAL A 141 17.81 -0.94 10.34
CA VAL A 141 17.16 -0.04 11.30
C VAL A 141 17.47 1.40 10.92
N PHE A 142 16.42 2.23 10.81
CA PHE A 142 16.53 3.66 10.54
C PHE A 142 15.85 4.54 11.60
N GLY A 143 15.36 3.93 12.68
CA GLY A 143 14.70 4.65 13.77
C GLY A 143 14.28 3.71 14.91
N PRO A 144 13.74 4.26 16.00
CA PRO A 144 13.37 3.49 17.18
C PRO A 144 12.11 2.64 16.96
N GLN A 145 11.17 3.07 16.11
CA GLN A 145 9.90 2.38 15.89
C GLN A 145 9.77 1.84 14.47
N PHE A 146 9.44 0.55 14.38
CA PHE A 146 9.27 -0.16 13.12
C PHE A 146 7.79 -0.36 12.78
N ARG A 147 7.46 -0.17 11.50
CA ARG A 147 6.16 -0.51 10.92
C ARG A 147 6.39 -1.36 9.68
N LEU A 148 5.76 -2.52 9.65
CA LEU A 148 5.71 -3.37 8.48
C LEU A 148 4.40 -3.14 7.73
N VAL A 149 4.51 -2.80 6.46
CA VAL A 149 3.38 -2.64 5.55
C VAL A 149 3.40 -3.82 4.58
N LEU A 150 2.39 -4.69 4.65
CA LEU A 150 2.26 -5.83 3.76
C LEU A 150 1.33 -5.45 2.62
N GLN A 151 1.85 -5.41 1.40
CA GLN A 151 1.13 -5.03 0.20
C GLN A 151 0.83 -6.27 -0.63
N ASN A 152 -0.42 -6.46 -1.00
CA ASN A 152 -0.78 -7.42 -2.03
C ASN A 152 -0.91 -6.70 -3.37
N LYS A 153 0.14 -6.77 -4.20
CA LYS A 153 0.14 -6.22 -5.56
C LYS A 153 -0.34 -7.21 -6.62
N GLY A 154 -0.72 -8.41 -6.22
CA GLY A 154 -1.25 -9.43 -7.10
C GLY A 154 -2.76 -9.31 -7.29
N THR A 155 -3.31 -10.31 -7.98
CA THR A 155 -4.73 -10.42 -8.31
C THR A 155 -5.50 -11.35 -7.37
N GLN A 156 -4.79 -12.18 -6.60
CA GLN A 156 -5.38 -13.17 -5.69
C GLN A 156 -5.28 -12.69 -4.23
N THR A 157 -6.21 -13.13 -3.39
CA THR A 157 -6.11 -12.89 -1.94
C THR A 157 -4.96 -13.68 -1.33
N ILE A 158 -4.25 -13.07 -0.38
CA ILE A 158 -3.16 -13.70 0.36
C ILE A 158 -3.65 -13.94 1.79
N ALA A 159 -3.50 -15.16 2.29
CA ALA A 159 -3.81 -15.51 3.68
C ALA A 159 -2.53 -16.02 4.38
N LEU A 160 -2.04 -15.24 5.33
CA LEU A 160 -0.86 -15.54 6.12
C LEU A 160 -1.27 -16.14 7.46
N GLN A 161 -0.69 -17.28 7.79
CA GLN A 161 -0.87 -17.89 9.10
C GLN A 161 -0.20 -17.03 10.16
N GLN A 162 1.01 -16.58 9.84
CA GLN A 162 1.89 -15.95 10.78
C GLN A 162 2.81 -14.96 10.08
N VAL A 163 3.00 -13.81 10.71
CA VAL A 163 4.10 -12.89 10.44
C VAL A 163 4.81 -12.66 11.77
N THR A 164 6.11 -12.95 11.79
CA THR A 164 6.93 -12.73 12.98
C THR A 164 7.94 -11.63 12.70
N ILE A 165 7.99 -10.63 13.57
CA ILE A 165 8.97 -9.55 13.54
C ILE A 165 9.91 -9.78 14.72
N PHE A 166 11.22 -9.72 14.51
CA PHE A 166 12.20 -9.91 15.58
C PHE A 166 13.41 -9.00 15.43
N HIS A 167 13.98 -8.70 16.59
CA HIS A 167 15.19 -7.91 16.71
C HIS A 167 16.38 -8.73 16.24
N ARG A 168 17.34 -8.07 15.58
CA ARG A 168 18.65 -8.64 15.35
C ARG A 168 19.74 -7.64 15.70
N SER A 169 20.49 -8.01 16.73
CA SER A 169 21.78 -7.42 17.10
C SER A 169 22.89 -8.37 16.66
N LYS A 170 24.01 -7.84 16.18
CA LYS A 170 25.22 -8.65 15.98
C LYS A 170 25.89 -9.00 17.31
#